data_AF-A0AAD1H520-F1
#
_entry.id   AF-A0AAD1H520-F1
#
_cell.length_a   1.000
_cell.length_b   1.000
_cell.length_c   1.000
_cell.angle_alpha   90.00
_cell.angle_beta   90.00
_cell.angle_gamma   90.00
#
_symmetry.space_group_name_H-M   'P 1'
#
loop_
_entity.id
_entity.type
_entity.pdbx_description
1 polymer ?
#
loop_
_entity_poly.entity_id
_entity_poly.type
_entity_poly.pdbx_seq_one_letter_code
_entity_poly.pdbx_strand_id
1 'polypeptide(L)' 'MIRTQVQLPDELYRDAKRVAREHEMTLAEVIRRGLEHMVQIYPRRDVASDTWQPPTPRRLGPFRVSADAWRELANEA' A
#
# COMPACT_ATOMS: atom_id res chain seq x y z
N MET A 1 -23.05 -11.26 10.96
CA MET A 1 -22.83 -9.99 10.24
C MET A 1 -23.34 -8.84 11.11
N ILE A 2 -22.62 -7.71 11.15
CA ILE A 2 -23.05 -6.50 11.86
C ILE A 2 -23.62 -5.54 10.82
N ARG A 3 -24.81 -4.97 11.07
CA ARG A 3 -25.37 -3.92 10.20
C ARG A 3 -24.61 -2.62 10.45
N THR A 4 -24.12 -2.01 9.38
CA THR A 4 -23.37 -0.76 9.42
C THR A 4 -23.82 0.11 8.27
N GLN A 5 -23.88 1.43 8.51
CA GLN A 5 -24.13 2.44 7.50
C GLN A 5 -22.82 3.18 7.23
N VAL A 6 -22.41 3.23 5.97
CA VAL A 6 -21.24 3.98 5.50
C VAL A 6 -21.67 4.99 4.44
N GLN A 7 -20.96 6.10 4.33
CA GLN A 7 -21.16 7.06 3.26
C GLN A 7 -20.19 6.75 2.12
N LEU A 8 -20.66 6.84 0.88
CA LEU A 8 -19.87 6.68 -0.34
C LEU A 8 -20.05 7.93 -1.20
N PRO A 9 -18.98 8.49 -1.78
CA PRO A 9 -19.13 9.48 -2.84
C PRO A 9 -20.02 8.95 -3.97
N ASP A 10 -20.82 9.83 -4.57
CA ASP A 10 -21.81 9.46 -5.59
C ASP A 10 -21.22 8.66 -6.75
N GLU A 11 -20.05 9.08 -7.25
CA GLU A 11 -19.36 8.39 -8.35
C GLU A 11 -18.93 6.99 -7.94
N LEU A 12 -18.34 6.85 -6.73
CA LEU A 12 -17.93 5.55 -6.20
C LEU A 12 -19.13 4.62 -6.00
N TYR A 13 -20.26 5.14 -5.53
CA TYR A 13 -21.49 4.36 -5.41
C TYR A 13 -21.98 3.85 -6.77
N ARG A 14 -21.97 4.70 -7.80
CA ARG A 14 -22.38 4.32 -9.16
C ARG A 14 -21.48 3.24 -9.74
N ASP A 15 -20.17 3.37 -9.57
CA ASP A 15 -19.21 2.36 -10.02
C ASP A 15 -19.36 1.03 -9.28
N ALA A 16 -19.53 1.07 -7.95
CA ALA A 16 -19.79 -0.14 -7.17
C ALA A 16 -21.10 -0.83 -7.59
N LYS A 17 -22.15 -0.05 -7.91
CA LYS A 17 -23.42 -0.58 -8.45
C LYS A 17 -23.26 -1.16 -9.84
N ARG A 18 -22.39 -0.60 -10.68
CA ARG A 18 -22.07 -1.16 -12.00
C ARG A 18 -21.39 -2.52 -11.85
N VAL A 19 -20.35 -2.62 -11.02
CA VAL A 19 -19.65 -3.89 -10.71
C VAL A 19 -20.62 -4.94 -10.18
N ALA A 20 -21.49 -4.56 -9.24
CA ALA A 20 -22.51 -5.45 -8.69
C ALA A 20 -23.39 -6.06 -9.79
N ARG A 21 -23.83 -5.25 -10.76
CA ARG A 21 -24.66 -5.73 -11.88
C ARG A 21 -23.90 -6.63 -12.85
N GLU A 22 -22.71 -6.23 -13.26
CA GLU A 22 -21.90 -6.97 -14.25
C GLU A 22 -21.47 -8.36 -13.75
N HIS A 23 -21.34 -8.51 -12.43
CA HIS A 23 -20.91 -9.76 -11.80
C HIS A 23 -22.02 -10.46 -11.00
N GLU A 24 -23.29 -10.12 -11.25
CA GLU A 24 -24.47 -10.76 -10.65
C GLU A 24 -24.40 -10.86 -9.10
N MET A 25 -23.90 -9.81 -8.46
CA MET A 25 -23.72 -9.77 -7.00
C MET A 25 -24.42 -8.57 -6.37
N THR A 26 -24.60 -8.62 -5.05
CA THR A 26 -25.18 -7.49 -4.31
C THR A 26 -24.15 -6.38 -4.09
N LEU A 27 -24.60 -5.14 -3.88
CA LEU A 27 -23.69 -4.06 -3.50
C LEU A 27 -22.96 -4.36 -2.16
N ALA A 28 -23.64 -5.02 -1.23
CA ALA A 28 -23.05 -5.45 0.04
C ALA A 28 -21.89 -6.45 -0.17
N GLU A 29 -22.01 -7.33 -1.16
CA GLU A 29 -20.95 -8.27 -1.52
C GLU A 29 -19.73 -7.57 -2.13
N VAL A 30 -19.95 -6.57 -3.00
CA VAL A 30 -18.85 -5.73 -3.52
C VAL A 30 -18.10 -5.04 -2.38
N ILE A 31 -18.85 -4.41 -1.45
CA ILE A 31 -18.27 -3.72 -0.29
C ILE A 31 -17.50 -4.71 0.60
N ARG A 32 -18.08 -5.89 0.89
CA ARG A 32 -17.44 -6.93 1.70
C ARG A 32 -16.10 -7.36 1.09
N ARG A 33 -16.09 -7.72 -0.20
CA ARG A 33 -14.87 -8.14 -0.91
C ARG A 33 -13.82 -7.03 -0.93
N GLY A 34 -14.24 -5.78 -1.14
CA GLY A 34 -13.35 -4.63 -1.06
C GLY A 34 -12.70 -4.50 0.33
N LEU A 35 -13.49 -4.63 1.40
CA LEU A 35 -12.97 -4.57 2.77
C LEU A 35 -12.04 -5.75 3.09
N GLU A 36 -12.37 -6.97 2.64
CA GLU A 36 -11.52 -8.16 2.80
C GLU A 36 -10.16 -7.97 2.09
N HIS A 37 -10.18 -7.41 0.89
CA HIS A 37 -8.95 -7.09 0.16
C HIS A 37 -8.11 -6.02 0.89
N MET A 38 -8.75 -4.97 1.43
CA MET A 38 -8.05 -3.95 2.20
C MET A 38 -7.37 -4.53 3.45
N VAL A 39 -8.01 -5.47 4.15
CA VAL A 39 -7.40 -6.16 5.30
C VAL A 39 -6.16 -6.97 4.89
N GLN A 40 -6.13 -7.52 3.67
CA GLN A 40 -4.95 -8.22 3.15
C GLN A 40 -3.79 -7.25 2.83
N ILE A 41 -4.10 -6.06 2.29
CA ILE A 41 -3.10 -5.02 2.00
C ILE A 41 -2.53 -4.42 3.28
N TYR A 42 -3.36 -4.27 4.32
CA TYR A 42 -2.99 -3.72 5.62
C TYR A 42 -3.03 -4.83 6.68
N PRO A 43 -2.09 -5.79 6.65
CA PRO A 43 -2.07 -6.86 7.64
C PRO A 43 -1.95 -6.24 9.04
N ARG A 44 -2.53 -6.95 10.03
CA ARG A 44 -2.30 -6.61 11.43
C ARG A 44 -0.80 -6.53 11.65
N ARG A 45 -0.33 -5.35 12.04
CA ARG A 45 1.01 -5.20 12.59
C ARG A 45 0.95 -5.80 13.97
N ASP A 46 1.69 -6.88 14.21
CA ASP A 46 2.00 -7.29 15.58
C ASP A 46 2.62 -6.08 16.31
N VAL A 47 2.41 -6.02 17.63
CA VAL A 47 2.80 -4.90 18.51
C VAL A 47 4.05 -4.21 17.98
N ALA A 48 3.95 -2.90 17.76
CA ALA A 48 5.06 -2.10 17.25
C ALA A 48 6.33 -2.50 18.00
N SER A 49 7.30 -3.09 17.30
CA SER A 49 8.68 -2.92 17.71
C SER A 49 8.87 -1.41 17.74
N ASP A 50 8.99 -0.82 18.93
CA ASP A 50 9.14 0.63 19.16
C ASP A 50 10.38 1.22 18.49
N THR A 51 11.14 0.41 17.75
CA THR A 51 12.31 0.83 17.00
C THR A 51 12.32 0.13 15.65
N TRP A 52 12.04 0.88 14.58
CA TRP A 52 12.39 0.47 13.23
C TRP A 52 13.92 0.33 13.15
N GLN A 53 14.39 -0.84 12.72
CA GLN A 53 15.81 -1.05 12.43
C GLN A 53 16.01 -1.17 10.92
N PRO A 54 16.99 -0.44 10.34
CA PRO A 54 17.34 -0.62 8.94
C PRO A 54 17.86 -2.06 8.71
N PRO A 55 17.70 -2.61 7.50
CA PRO A 55 18.32 -3.89 7.17
C PRO A 55 19.85 -3.79 7.30
N THR A 56 20.49 -4.92 7.63
CA THR A 56 21.95 -4.99 7.72
C THR A 56 22.58 -4.49 6.41
N PRO A 57 23.52 -3.54 6.46
CA PRO A 57 24.19 -3.03 5.26
C PRO A 57 24.82 -4.17 4.45
N ARG A 58 24.61 -4.14 3.13
CA ARG A 58 25.33 -5.04 2.22
C ARG A 58 26.74 -4.52 2.01
N ARG A 59 27.73 -5.42 2.00
CA ARG A 59 29.11 -5.08 1.60
C ARG A 59 29.13 -4.81 0.09
N LEU A 60 29.20 -3.54 -0.30
CA LEU A 60 29.24 -3.10 -1.71
C LEU A 60 30.66 -3.01 -2.29
N GLY A 61 31.68 -3.42 -1.52
CA GLY A 61 33.08 -3.31 -1.90
C GLY A 61 33.71 -1.97 -1.47
N PRO A 62 34.99 -1.74 -1.83
CA PRO A 62 35.66 -0.47 -1.53
C PRO A 62 35.07 0.67 -2.36
N PHE A 63 35.21 1.89 -1.86
CA PHE A 63 34.91 3.08 -2.65
C PHE A 63 35.81 3.10 -3.89
N ARG A 64 35.20 3.27 -5.07
CA ARG A 64 35.92 3.37 -6.35
C ARG A 64 36.63 4.71 -6.52
N VAL A 65 36.22 5.71 -5.76
CA VAL A 65 36.67 7.11 -5.85
C VAL A 65 36.71 7.72 -4.46
N SER A 66 37.60 8.68 -4.23
CA SER A 66 37.70 9.41 -2.96
C SER A 66 36.44 10.24 -2.71
N ALA A 67 36.20 10.56 -1.43
CA ALA A 67 35.03 11.34 -1.01
C ALA A 67 34.96 12.72 -1.68
N ASP A 68 36.11 13.34 -1.93
CA ASP A 68 36.20 14.66 -2.55
C ASP A 68 35.64 14.68 -3.98
N ALA A 69 35.77 13.57 -4.72
CA ALA A 69 35.30 13.44 -6.10
C ALA A 69 33.80 13.08 -6.21
N TRP A 70 33.13 12.76 -5.11
CA TRP A 70 31.73 12.29 -5.15
C TRP A 70 30.77 13.35 -5.69
N ARG A 71 30.99 14.62 -5.34
CA ARG A 71 30.11 15.72 -5.76
C ARG A 71 30.21 15.99 -7.26
N GLU A 72 31.41 15.90 -7.83
CA GLU A 72 31.63 16.11 -9.26
C GLU A 72 30.95 15.00 -10.06
N LEU A 73 31.21 13.74 -9.71
CA LEU A 73 30.62 12.56 -10.38
C LEU A 73 29.09 12.48 -10.27
N ALA A 74 28.51 12.91 -9.16
CA ALA A 74 27.05 12.92 -9.00
C ALA A 74 26.36 13.98 -9.88
N ASN A 75 27.10 15.00 -10.33
CA ASN A 75 26.58 16.12 -11.12
C ASN A 75 26.95 16.04 -12.62
N GLU A 76 27.69 15.01 -13.07
CA GLU A 76 28.05 14.79 -14.49
C GLU A 76 26.88 14.28 -15.36
N ALA A 77 25.63 14.56 -14.99
CA ALA A 77 24.44 14.16 -15.76
C ALA A 77 24.08 15.17 -16.86
#